data_AF-D3DJV3-F1
#
_entry.id   AF-D3DJV3-F1
#
_cell.length_a   1.000
_cell.length_b   1.000
_cell.length_c   1.000
_cell.angle_alpha   90.00
_cell.angle_beta   90.00
_cell.angle_gamma   90.00
#
_symmetry.space_group_name_H-M   'P 1'
#
loop_
_entity.id
_entity.type
_entity.pdbx_description
1 polymer ?
#
loop_
_entity_poly.entity_id
_entity_poly.type
_entity_poly.pdbx_seq_one_letter_code
_entity_poly.pdbx_strand_id
1 'polypeptide(L)'
;MFKGRGFTLIELLLVIALLAILASMAIPSYLAYRDRSKVSNFALSIASACAKDAMADCVSRFVDAPTTFDLSNLPNCSNVNTAMGNVEVLLDGSYTCAPGGVASGTVKGVLAGVNNYTAVCEFGGNSFRCTVR
;
A
#
# COMPACT_ATOMS: atom_id res chain seq x y z
N MET A 1 -47.54 30.08 21.38
CA MET A 1 -47.42 30.05 19.90
C MET A 1 -46.01 30.50 19.53
N PHE A 2 -45.06 29.56 19.38
CA PHE A 2 -43.70 29.89 18.95
C PHE A 2 -43.78 30.30 17.48
N LYS A 3 -43.75 31.61 17.23
CA LYS A 3 -43.56 32.20 15.92
C LYS A 3 -42.36 31.50 15.28
N GLY A 4 -42.59 30.68 14.27
CA GLY A 4 -41.53 29.97 13.54
C GLY A 4 -40.56 31.01 13.01
N ARG A 5 -39.43 31.17 13.70
CA ARG A 5 -38.32 32.01 13.25
C ARG A 5 -37.72 31.28 12.05
N GLY A 6 -38.02 31.77 10.86
CA GLY A 6 -37.38 31.28 9.64
C GLY A 6 -35.88 31.53 9.69
N PHE A 7 -35.11 30.63 9.09
CA PHE A 7 -33.66 30.72 8.94
C PHE A 7 -33.30 32.02 8.20
N THR A 8 -32.40 32.83 8.74
CA THR A 8 -32.01 34.08 8.07
C THR A 8 -30.98 33.81 6.96
N LEU A 9 -31.04 34.57 5.87
CA LEU A 9 -30.03 34.50 4.81
C LEU A 9 -28.61 34.79 5.33
N ILE A 10 -28.49 35.63 6.36
CA ILE A 10 -27.22 35.97 6.97
C ILE A 10 -26.66 34.82 7.84
N GLU A 11 -27.52 34.07 8.54
CA GLU A 11 -27.10 32.84 9.23
C GLU A 11 -26.54 31.82 8.24
N LEU A 12 -27.21 31.64 7.09
CA LEU A 12 -26.74 30.72 6.07
C LEU A 12 -25.38 31.15 5.50
N LEU A 13 -25.21 32.46 5.25
CA LEU A 13 -23.97 33.02 4.70
C LEU A 13 -22.77 32.87 5.66
N LEU A 14 -23.00 32.99 6.97
CA LEU A 14 -21.95 32.78 7.96
C LEU A 14 -21.58 31.28 8.10
N VAL A 15 -22.56 30.39 8.01
CA VAL A 15 -22.32 28.94 8.07
C VAL A 15 -21.49 28.46 6.87
N ILE A 16 -21.81 28.90 5.65
CA ILE A 16 -21.02 28.53 4.47
C ILE A 16 -19.57 29.03 4.57
N ALA A 17 -19.35 30.21 5.17
CA ALA A 17 -18.02 30.76 5.36
C ALA A 17 -17.18 29.90 6.33
N LEU A 18 -17.78 29.43 7.42
CA LEU A 18 -17.11 28.51 8.35
C LEU A 18 -16.85 27.13 7.73
N LEU A 19 -17.82 26.59 6.99
CA LEU A 19 -17.65 25.31 6.29
C LEU A 19 -16.51 25.36 5.26
N ALA A 20 -16.33 26.49 4.57
CA ALA A 20 -15.24 26.67 3.62
C ALA A 20 -13.85 26.55 4.29
N ILE A 21 -13.69 27.13 5.49
CA ILE A 21 -12.43 27.07 6.27
C ILE A 21 -12.16 25.63 6.76
N LEU A 22 -13.19 24.93 7.23
CA LEU A 22 -13.03 23.54 7.69
C LEU A 22 -12.73 22.60 6.51
N ALA A 23 -13.41 22.79 5.37
CA ALA A 23 -13.24 21.97 4.19
C ALA A 23 -11.81 22.07 3.61
N SER A 24 -11.18 23.25 3.66
CA SER A 24 -9.82 23.43 3.14
C SER A 24 -8.76 22.58 3.87
N MET A 25 -8.97 22.25 5.15
CA MET A 25 -8.08 21.35 5.91
C MET A 25 -8.51 19.88 5.80
N ALA A 26 -9.81 19.60 5.76
CA ALA A 26 -10.34 18.24 5.75
C ALA A 26 -10.14 17.52 4.40
N ILE A 27 -10.30 18.23 3.28
CA ILE A 27 -10.16 17.63 1.94
C ILE A 27 -8.77 17.04 1.69
N PRO A 28 -7.64 17.77 1.86
CA PRO A 28 -6.33 17.21 1.56
C PRO A 28 -5.96 16.02 2.46
N SER A 29 -6.34 16.06 3.73
CA SER A 29 -6.11 14.95 4.67
C SER A 29 -6.95 13.72 4.33
N TYR A 30 -8.21 13.90 3.91
CA TYR A 30 -9.06 12.80 3.46
C TYR A 30 -8.55 12.15 2.17
N LEU A 31 -8.08 12.95 1.20
CA LEU A 31 -7.51 12.43 -0.05
C LEU A 31 -6.24 11.60 0.23
N ALA A 32 -5.33 12.12 1.07
CA ALA A 32 -4.13 11.40 1.48
C ALA A 32 -4.45 10.07 2.19
N TYR A 33 -5.45 10.06 3.09
CA TYR A 33 -5.88 8.83 3.76
C TYR A 33 -6.45 7.82 2.77
N ARG A 34 -7.31 8.25 1.84
CA ARG A 34 -7.87 7.37 0.81
C ARG A 34 -6.78 6.74 -0.05
N ASP A 35 -5.79 7.52 -0.46
CA ASP A 35 -4.71 7.01 -1.30
C ASP A 35 -3.81 6.04 -0.53
N ARG A 36 -3.49 6.32 0.74
CA ARG A 36 -2.79 5.37 1.61
C ARG A 36 -3.58 4.07 1.80
N SER A 37 -4.89 4.15 2.01
CA SER A 37 -5.76 2.98 2.14
C SER A 37 -5.79 2.14 0.87
N LYS A 38 -5.81 2.76 -0.32
CA LYS A 38 -5.71 2.02 -1.59
C LYS A 38 -4.40 1.25 -1.69
N VAL A 39 -3.26 1.90 -1.42
CA VAL A 39 -1.95 1.23 -1.45
C VAL A 39 -1.89 0.11 -0.41
N SER A 40 -2.44 0.32 0.78
CA SER A 40 -2.52 -0.72 1.82
C SER A 40 -3.40 -1.92 1.45
N ASN A 41 -4.46 -1.72 0.66
CA ASN A 41 -5.37 -2.81 0.29
C ASN A 41 -4.86 -3.60 -0.91
N PHE A 42 -4.29 -2.92 -1.91
CA PHE A 42 -3.86 -3.55 -3.16
C PHE A 42 -2.36 -3.84 -3.17
N ALA A 43 -1.52 -2.81 -3.08
CA ALA A 43 -0.08 -3.00 -3.21
C ALA A 43 0.52 -3.79 -2.04
N LEU A 44 0.08 -3.52 -0.80
CA LEU A 44 0.61 -4.21 0.38
C LEU A 44 0.19 -5.68 0.43
N SER A 45 -1.06 -5.99 0.06
CA SER A 45 -1.53 -7.37 0.05
C SER A 45 -0.77 -8.21 -0.98
N ILE A 46 -0.59 -7.68 -2.19
CA ILE A 46 0.17 -8.33 -3.26
C ILE A 46 1.66 -8.44 -2.89
N ALA A 47 2.29 -7.36 -2.43
CA ALA A 47 3.69 -7.39 -1.99
C ALA A 47 3.92 -8.41 -0.86
N SER A 48 2.95 -8.56 0.06
CA SER A 48 3.03 -9.55 1.14
C SER A 48 2.91 -10.99 0.63
N ALA A 49 2.11 -11.23 -0.41
CA ALA A 49 1.99 -12.54 -1.05
C ALA A 49 3.30 -12.88 -1.80
N CYS A 50 3.82 -11.94 -2.58
CA CYS A 50 5.10 -12.09 -3.26
C CYS A 50 6.27 -12.37 -2.29
N ALA A 51 6.34 -11.65 -1.17
CA ALA A 51 7.36 -11.89 -0.14
C ALA A 51 7.26 -13.29 0.49
N LYS A 52 6.04 -13.83 0.66
CA LYS A 52 5.84 -15.21 1.15
C LYS A 52 6.24 -16.25 0.11
N ASP A 53 5.96 -16.01 -1.17
CA ASP A 53 6.45 -16.87 -2.24
C ASP A 53 7.97 -16.88 -2.27
N ALA A 54 8.64 -15.74 -2.06
CA ALA A 54 10.10 -15.64 -2.00
C ALA A 54 10.69 -16.49 -0.89
N MET A 55 10.04 -16.51 0.28
CA MET A 55 10.42 -17.42 1.36
C MET A 55 10.21 -18.88 0.98
N ALA A 56 9.06 -19.22 0.39
CA ALA A 56 8.73 -20.59 0.02
C ALA A 56 9.65 -21.15 -1.08
N ASP A 57 9.95 -20.35 -2.11
CA ASP A 57 10.90 -20.69 -3.16
C ASP A 57 12.29 -20.92 -2.57
N CYS A 58 12.71 -20.09 -1.62
CA CYS A 58 14.01 -20.23 -0.96
C CYS A 58 14.19 -21.56 -0.23
N VAL A 59 13.16 -21.98 0.50
CA VAL A 59 13.15 -23.29 1.19
C VAL A 59 13.19 -24.44 0.18
N SER A 60 12.59 -24.27 -1.01
CA SER A 60 12.60 -25.30 -2.05
C SER A 60 13.92 -25.45 -2.80
N ARG A 61 14.73 -24.39 -2.89
CA ARG A 61 15.98 -24.38 -3.69
C ARG A 61 17.18 -25.03 -3.02
N PHE A 62 17.23 -25.07 -1.69
CA PHE A 62 18.35 -25.59 -0.89
C PHE A 62 19.73 -25.17 -1.43
N VAL A 63 20.11 -23.91 -1.18
CA VAL A 63 21.37 -23.35 -1.66
C VAL A 63 22.52 -23.60 -0.69
N ASP A 64 23.70 -23.94 -1.20
CA ASP A 64 24.90 -24.21 -0.40
C ASP A 64 25.67 -22.93 0.01
N ALA A 65 25.33 -21.80 -0.61
CA ALA A 65 25.90 -20.48 -0.31
C ALA A 65 24.84 -19.37 -0.49
N PRO A 66 25.03 -18.21 0.16
CA PRO A 66 24.17 -17.05 -0.05
C PRO A 66 24.06 -16.69 -1.53
N THR A 67 22.85 -16.77 -2.08
CA THR A 67 22.56 -16.49 -3.50
C THR A 67 21.39 -15.55 -3.62
N THR A 68 21.50 -14.55 -4.50
CA THR A 68 20.48 -13.54 -4.76
C THR A 68 19.63 -13.97 -5.94
N PHE A 69 18.32 -13.90 -5.78
CA PHE A 69 17.32 -14.20 -6.81
C PHE A 69 16.41 -13.00 -7.02
N ASP A 70 15.89 -12.92 -8.24
CA ASP A 70 14.93 -11.93 -8.67
C ASP A 70 13.50 -12.44 -8.40
N LEU A 71 12.58 -11.52 -8.10
CA LEU A 71 11.18 -11.81 -7.82
C LEU A 71 10.38 -12.16 -9.10
N SER A 72 10.89 -11.82 -10.28
CA SER A 72 10.20 -11.92 -11.58
C SER A 72 9.65 -13.30 -11.96
N ASN A 73 10.18 -14.39 -11.39
CA ASN A 73 9.74 -15.76 -11.69
C ASN A 73 8.75 -16.34 -10.68
N LEU A 74 8.36 -15.56 -9.66
CA LEU A 74 7.45 -16.04 -8.63
C LEU A 74 5.98 -15.78 -8.99
N PRO A 75 5.08 -16.75 -8.72
CA PRO A 75 3.71 -16.70 -9.23
C PRO A 75 2.90 -15.53 -8.66
N ASN A 76 3.13 -15.12 -7.40
CA ASN A 76 2.48 -13.94 -6.82
C ASN A 76 3.32 -12.65 -6.95
N CYS A 77 4.43 -12.69 -7.68
CA CYS A 77 5.35 -11.56 -7.90
C CYS A 77 5.22 -10.98 -9.31
N SER A 78 3.98 -10.78 -9.78
CA SER A 78 3.70 -10.20 -11.09
C SER A 78 2.82 -8.96 -10.99
N ASN A 79 2.87 -8.11 -12.01
CA ASN A 79 2.02 -6.94 -12.07
C ASN A 79 0.56 -7.36 -12.19
N VAL A 80 -0.27 -6.88 -11.25
CA VAL A 80 -1.70 -7.22 -11.22
C VAL A 80 -2.52 -5.98 -11.57
N ASN A 81 -3.49 -6.17 -12.48
CA ASN A 81 -4.54 -5.20 -12.75
C ASN A 81 -5.74 -5.52 -11.87
N THR A 82 -6.08 -4.63 -10.95
CA THR A 82 -7.21 -4.86 -10.03
C THR A 82 -8.53 -4.35 -10.62
N ALA A 83 -9.65 -5.02 -10.34
CA ALA A 83 -10.95 -4.73 -10.93
C ALA A 83 -11.60 -3.37 -10.52
N MET A 84 -10.95 -2.58 -9.67
CA MET A 84 -11.45 -1.27 -9.20
C MET A 84 -10.95 -0.07 -10.04
N GLY A 85 -10.25 -0.30 -11.15
CA GLY A 85 -9.80 0.71 -12.12
C GLY A 85 -8.51 0.30 -12.84
N ASN A 86 -7.90 1.22 -13.61
CA ASN A 86 -6.57 1.03 -14.22
C ASN A 86 -5.47 1.10 -13.14
N VAL A 87 -5.50 0.16 -12.20
CA VAL A 87 -4.63 0.14 -11.04
C VAL A 87 -3.66 -1.01 -11.24
N GLU A 88 -2.53 -0.68 -11.84
CA GLU A 88 -1.39 -1.57 -12.02
C GLU A 88 -0.53 -1.52 -10.74
N VAL A 89 -0.25 -2.68 -10.16
CA VAL A 89 0.69 -2.81 -9.05
C VAL A 89 2.03 -3.25 -9.62
N LEU A 90 3.03 -2.37 -9.61
CA LEU A 90 4.38 -2.73 -10.02
C LEU A 90 5.14 -3.31 -8.83
N LEU A 91 5.67 -4.52 -9.00
CA LEU A 91 6.50 -5.17 -8.00
C LEU A 91 7.98 -5.04 -8.39
N ASP A 92 8.81 -4.68 -7.42
CA ASP A 92 10.26 -4.59 -7.60
C ASP A 92 10.98 -5.06 -6.34
N GLY A 93 12.16 -5.64 -6.52
CA GLY A 93 13.00 -6.12 -5.43
C GLY A 93 13.70 -7.44 -5.71
N SER A 94 14.41 -7.90 -4.70
CA SER A 94 15.19 -9.13 -4.75
C SER A 94 15.16 -9.81 -3.39
N TYR A 95 15.40 -11.12 -3.39
CA TYR A 95 15.60 -11.89 -2.18
C TYR A 95 16.89 -12.68 -2.26
N THR A 96 17.44 -12.97 -1.09
CA THR A 96 18.67 -13.70 -0.91
C THR A 96 18.36 -14.94 -0.10
N CYS A 97 18.85 -16.07 -0.57
CA CYS A 97 18.73 -17.34 0.11
C CYS A 97 20.05 -17.70 0.74
N ALA A 98 20.03 -17.92 2.05
CA ALA A 98 21.15 -18.46 2.78
C ALA A 98 20.99 -19.97 3.01
N PRO A 99 22.09 -20.70 3.27
CA PRO A 99 22.04 -22.11 3.63
C PRO A 99 21.07 -22.36 4.80
N GLY A 100 20.35 -23.48 4.72
CA GLY A 100 19.29 -23.81 5.69
C GLY A 100 17.91 -23.22 5.36
N GLY A 101 17.70 -22.71 4.15
CA GLY A 101 16.38 -22.25 3.68
C GLY A 101 15.95 -20.90 4.24
N VAL A 102 16.92 -20.09 4.68
CA VAL A 102 16.64 -18.77 5.26
C VAL A 102 16.61 -17.73 4.14
N ALA A 103 15.42 -17.19 3.87
CA ALA A 103 15.24 -16.11 2.90
C ALA A 103 15.37 -14.74 3.58
N SER A 104 16.03 -13.79 2.91
CA SER A 104 16.01 -12.38 3.29
C SER A 104 15.97 -11.44 2.09
N GLY A 105 15.14 -10.41 2.13
CA GLY A 105 14.93 -9.55 0.99
C GLY A 105 13.90 -8.46 1.25
N THR A 106 13.62 -7.71 0.19
CA THR A 106 12.62 -6.65 0.21
C THR A 106 11.79 -6.74 -1.06
N VAL A 107 10.47 -6.78 -0.90
CA VAL A 107 9.51 -6.59 -1.99
C VAL A 107 8.90 -5.21 -1.86
N LYS A 108 8.91 -4.45 -2.94
CA LYS A 108 8.23 -3.16 -3.06
C LYS A 108 7.05 -3.31 -4.01
N GLY A 109 5.91 -2.75 -3.63
CA GLY A 109 4.72 -2.63 -4.47
C GLY A 109 4.35 -1.17 -4.62
N VAL A 110 4.32 -0.66 -5.84
CA VAL A 110 3.84 0.69 -6.16
C VAL A 110 2.50 0.62 -6.86
N LEU A 111 1.61 1.57 -6.57
CA LEU A 111 0.30 1.64 -7.18
C LEU A 111 0.31 2.69 -8.30
N ALA A 112 0.01 2.28 -9.53
CA ALA A 112 -0.08 3.21 -10.65
C ALA A 112 -1.12 4.32 -10.35
N GLY A 113 -0.68 5.57 -10.49
CA GLY A 113 -1.50 6.75 -10.18
C GLY A 113 -1.43 7.25 -8.74
N VAL A 114 -0.73 6.56 -7.82
CA VAL A 114 -0.46 7.02 -6.45
C VAL A 114 1.04 6.94 -6.18
N ASN A 115 1.76 8.03 -6.44
CA ASN A 115 3.22 8.07 -6.31
C ASN A 115 3.72 8.43 -4.90
N ASN A 116 2.82 8.86 -4.01
CA ASN A 116 3.18 9.32 -2.67
C ASN A 116 3.29 8.19 -1.64
N TYR A 117 2.89 6.97 -2.00
CA TYR A 117 2.87 5.82 -1.10
C TYR A 117 3.38 4.56 -1.80
N THR A 118 4.26 3.82 -1.12
CA THR A 118 4.82 2.54 -1.57
C THR A 118 4.60 1.49 -0.49
N ALA A 119 4.13 0.32 -0.88
CA ALA A 119 4.13 -0.85 0.01
C ALA A 119 5.51 -1.48 0.03
N VAL A 120 6.07 -1.72 1.20
CA VAL A 120 7.38 -2.35 1.38
C VAL A 120 7.22 -3.52 2.35
N CYS A 121 7.58 -4.71 1.89
CA CYS A 121 7.64 -5.93 2.68
C CYS A 121 9.09 -6.37 2.80
N GLU A 122 9.62 -6.30 4.02
CA GLU A 122 10.96 -6.74 4.36
C GLU A 122 10.88 -8.08 5.09
N PHE A 123 11.78 -8.97 4.75
CA PHE A 123 11.89 -10.26 5.39
C PHE A 123 13.34 -10.68 5.57
N GLY A 124 13.61 -11.43 6.63
CA GLY A 124 14.94 -11.95 6.90
C GLY A 124 14.99 -12.76 8.18
N GLY A 125 15.53 -13.99 8.10
CA GLY A 125 15.57 -14.89 9.25
C GLY A 125 14.16 -15.23 9.71
N ASN A 126 13.79 -14.72 10.89
CA ASN A 126 12.45 -14.86 11.49
C ASN A 126 11.62 -13.57 11.46
N SER A 127 12.10 -12.53 10.80
CA SER A 127 11.39 -11.25 10.70
C SER A 127 10.60 -11.17 9.39
N PHE A 128 9.33 -10.79 9.50
CA PHE A 128 8.47 -10.45 8.36
C PHE A 128 7.70 -9.18 8.70
N ARG A 129 7.95 -8.09 7.96
CA ARG A 129 7.33 -6.80 8.21
C ARG A 129 6.89 -6.16 6.90
N CYS A 130 5.60 -5.87 6.78
CA CYS A 130 5.05 -5.11 5.67
C CYS A 130 4.56 -3.75 6.18
N THR A 131 4.95 -2.67 5.51
CA THR A 131 4.56 -1.30 5.83
C THR A 131 4.23 -0.51 4.58
N VAL A 132 3.34 0.48 4.71
CA VAL A 132 3.09 1.48 3.66
C VAL A 132 3.86 2.73 4.03
N ARG A 133 4.83 3.11 3.20
CA ARG A 133 5.69 4.28 3.36
C ARG A 133 5.30 5.37 2.38
#